data_AF-X0UEU7-F1
#
_entry.id   AF-X0UEU7-F1
#
_cell.length_a   1.000
_cell.length_b   1.000
_cell.length_c   1.000
_cell.angle_alpha   90.00
_cell.angle_beta   90.00
_cell.angle_gamma   90.00
#
_symmetry.space_group_name_H-M   'P 1'
#
loop_
_entity.id
_entity.type
_entity.pdbx_description
1 polymer ?
#
loop_
_entity_poly.entity_id
_entity_poly.type
_entity_poly.pdbx_seq_one_letter_code
_entity_poly.pdbx_strand_id
1 'polypeptide(L)'
;MRSNQVQLDWIDAFVARIRPFVHVRLNDRVLIRLPNQTFKLNRTGALVLNHIIHGGSIKDILKARSYDENLPAQLHSFFTDLSRMLGSTICDDYHSPTLERIPFDLGYIELPILSEVALTWGCNIKCRFCYAACRCISEPEDKSTLEELSTKDVKRVLNIIR
;
A
#
# COMPACT_ATOMS: atom_id res chain seq x y z
N MET A 1 10.25 27.60 32.14
CA MET A 1 10.33 27.25 30.71
C MET A 1 9.48 26.00 30.49
N ARG A 2 8.28 26.11 29.90
CA ARG A 2 7.46 24.94 29.56
C ARG A 2 8.05 24.35 28.28
N SER A 3 8.56 23.13 28.37
CA SER A 3 9.02 22.35 27.22
C SER A 3 7.92 22.32 26.15
N ASN A 4 8.28 22.62 24.90
CA ASN A 4 7.43 22.43 23.73
C ASN A 4 7.03 20.94 23.67
N GLN A 5 5.91 20.57 24.30
CA GLN A 5 5.37 19.23 24.20
C GLN A 5 4.80 19.07 22.80
N VAL A 6 5.50 18.27 21.99
CA VAL A 6 5.02 17.84 20.68
C VAL A 6 3.71 17.08 20.88
N GLN A 7 2.62 17.56 20.28
CA GLN A 7 1.30 16.95 20.44
C GLN A 7 1.17 15.71 19.56
N LEU A 8 1.09 14.54 20.18
CA LEU A 8 1.02 13.23 19.50
C LEU A 8 -0.35 12.53 19.62
N ASP A 9 -1.25 13.06 20.45
CA ASP A 9 -2.53 12.41 20.78
C ASP A 9 -3.47 12.21 19.58
N TRP A 10 -3.26 12.97 18.50
CA TRP A 10 -4.07 12.87 17.28
C TRP A 10 -3.69 11.66 16.41
N ILE A 11 -2.49 11.08 16.59
CA ILE A 11 -1.93 10.06 15.70
C ILE A 11 -2.76 8.79 15.73
N ASP A 12 -3.09 8.28 16.92
CA ASP A 12 -3.86 7.03 17.06
C ASP A 12 -5.25 7.18 16.43
N ALA A 13 -5.91 8.33 16.64
CA ALA A 13 -7.19 8.65 16.02
C ALA A 13 -7.10 8.82 14.49
N PHE A 14 -6.00 9.38 13.99
CA PHE A 14 -5.72 9.48 12.56
C PHE A 14 -5.54 8.09 11.94
N VAL A 15 -4.69 7.24 12.53
CA VAL A 15 -4.43 5.89 12.03
C VAL A 15 -5.71 5.05 12.05
N ALA A 16 -6.49 5.13 13.14
CA ALA A 16 -7.79 4.45 13.24
C ALA A 16 -8.75 4.84 12.11
N ARG A 17 -8.76 6.12 11.71
CA ARG A 17 -9.61 6.62 10.61
C ARG A 17 -9.17 6.13 9.23
N ILE A 18 -7.87 6.06 8.97
CA ILE A 18 -7.36 5.62 7.65
C ILE A 18 -7.29 4.10 7.52
N ARG A 19 -7.26 3.37 8.64
CA ARG A 19 -7.07 1.90 8.70
C ARG A 19 -7.92 1.10 7.68
N PRO A 20 -9.21 1.38 7.43
CA PRO A 20 -10.00 0.61 6.48
C PRO A 20 -9.58 0.79 5.01
N PHE A 21 -8.84 1.86 4.70
CA PHE A 21 -8.49 2.28 3.35
C PHE A 21 -7.01 2.07 3.01
N VAL A 22 -6.24 1.55 3.97
CA VAL A 22 -4.80 1.36 3.79
C VAL A 22 -4.37 -0.03 4.26
N HIS A 23 -3.34 -0.55 3.60
CA HIS A 23 -2.68 -1.79 3.98
C HIS A 23 -1.17 -1.56 4.07
N VAL A 24 -0.55 -1.98 5.16
CA VAL A 24 0.92 -1.95 5.30
C VAL A 24 1.45 -3.34 5.03
N ARG A 25 2.34 -3.46 4.05
CA ARG A 25 3.06 -4.70 3.75
C ARG A 25 4.51 -4.56 4.17
N LEU A 26 4.91 -5.38 5.15
CA LEU A 26 6.24 -5.30 5.74
C LEU A 26 7.34 -5.85 4.84
N ASN A 27 7.05 -6.89 4.04
CA ASN A 27 8.03 -7.58 3.19
C ASN A 27 8.83 -6.61 2.32
N ASP A 28 8.12 -5.73 1.61
CA ASP A 28 8.71 -4.70 0.76
C ASP A 28 8.50 -3.27 1.28
N ARG A 29 8.07 -3.12 2.54
CA ARG A 29 7.96 -1.83 3.26
C ARG A 29 7.11 -0.79 2.49
N VAL A 30 5.91 -1.18 2.08
CA VAL A 30 4.98 -0.28 1.39
C VAL A 30 3.72 -0.02 2.20
N LEU A 31 3.23 1.21 2.12
CA LEU A 31 1.87 1.57 2.45
C LEU A 31 1.06 1.61 1.16
N ILE A 32 0.05 0.75 1.07
CA ILE A 32 -0.88 0.70 -0.05
C ILE A 32 -2.15 1.44 0.38
N ARG A 33 -2.43 2.58 -0.23
CA ARG A 33 -3.77 3.19 -0.22
C ARG A 33 -4.59 2.50 -1.29
N LEU A 34 -5.64 1.81 -0.83
CA LEU A 34 -6.49 1.02 -1.70
C LEU A 34 -7.18 1.92 -2.75
N PRO A 35 -7.33 1.44 -4.00
CA PRO A 35 -6.97 0.10 -4.47
C PRO A 35 -5.52 -0.05 -4.97
N ASN A 36 -4.82 1.03 -5.36
CA ASN A 36 -3.61 0.91 -6.17
C ASN A 36 -2.52 1.98 -5.95
N GLN A 37 -2.69 2.90 -5.00
CA GLN A 37 -1.68 3.94 -4.75
C GLN A 37 -0.70 3.47 -3.68
N THR A 38 0.60 3.54 -3.95
CA THR A 38 1.62 3.05 -3.01
C THR A 38 2.65 4.08 -2.62
N PHE A 39 3.04 4.01 -1.36
CA PHE A 39 4.09 4.84 -0.77
C PHE A 39 5.15 3.94 -0.16
N LYS A 40 6.41 4.18 -0.50
CA LYS A 40 7.54 3.47 0.11
C LYS A 40 7.78 4.02 1.52
N LEU A 41 8.00 3.13 2.47
CA LEU A 41 8.36 3.47 3.83
C LEU A 41 9.79 3.03 4.11
N ASN A 42 10.48 3.78 4.98
CA ASN A 42 11.69 3.25 5.61
C ASN A 42 11.33 2.12 6.59
N ARG A 43 12.33 1.37 7.06
CA ARG A 43 12.11 0.22 7.94
C ARG A 43 11.34 0.59 9.21
N THR A 44 11.71 1.70 9.86
CA THR A 44 11.12 2.13 11.13
C THR A 44 9.67 2.58 10.94
N GLY A 45 9.39 3.38 9.91
CA GLY A 45 8.06 3.86 9.58
C GLY A 45 7.09 2.72 9.25
N ALA A 46 7.56 1.69 8.52
CA ALA A 46 6.76 0.50 8.25
C ALA A 46 6.38 -0.24 9.55
N LEU A 47 7.33 -0.44 10.47
CA LEU A 47 7.10 -1.12 11.74
C LEU A 47 6.17 -0.33 12.67
N VAL A 48 6.41 0.99 12.79
CA VAL A 48 5.58 1.90 13.59
C VAL A 48 4.14 1.91 13.08
N LEU A 49 3.95 2.12 11.77
CA LEU A 49 2.60 2.19 11.20
C LEU A 49 1.89 0.83 11.28
N ASN A 50 2.61 -0.27 11.03
CA ASN A 50 2.06 -1.62 11.17
C ASN A 50 1.60 -1.90 12.61
N HIS A 51 2.38 -1.51 13.62
CA HIS A 51 2.03 -1.70 15.03
C HIS A 51 0.71 -1.00 15.37
N ILE A 52 0.57 0.28 14.99
CA ILE A 52 -0.63 1.07 15.31
C ILE A 52 -1.86 0.56 14.54
N ILE A 53 -1.70 0.20 13.25
CA ILE A 53 -2.79 -0.39 12.45
C ILE A 53 -3.32 -1.69 13.05
N HIS A 54 -2.47 -2.49 13.70
CA HIS A 54 -2.84 -3.76 14.34
C HIS A 54 -3.26 -3.61 15.81
N GLY A 55 -3.54 -2.38 16.27
CA GLY A 55 -4.13 -2.11 17.58
C GLY A 55 -3.14 -1.68 18.67
N GLY A 56 -1.87 -1.49 18.33
CA GLY A 56 -0.93 -0.77 19.18
C GLY A 56 -1.21 0.73 19.23
N SER A 57 -0.49 1.44 20.09
CA SER A 57 -0.62 2.89 20.24
C SER A 57 0.72 3.61 20.12
N ILE A 58 0.67 4.92 19.85
CA ILE A 58 1.87 5.76 19.87
C ILE A 58 2.54 5.76 21.26
N LYS A 59 1.75 5.61 22.33
CA LYS A 59 2.24 5.57 23.71
C LYS A 59 3.08 4.33 23.98
N ASP A 60 2.75 3.19 23.37
CA ASP A 60 3.52 1.96 23.50
C ASP A 60 4.94 2.14 22.93
N ILE A 61 5.04 2.80 21.78
CA ILE A 61 6.30 3.10 21.11
C ILE A 61 7.15 4.06 21.95
N LEU A 62 6.54 5.14 22.46
CA LEU A 62 7.20 6.11 23.33
C LEU A 62 7.70 5.48 24.63
N LYS A 63 6.91 4.58 25.23
CA LYS A 63 7.29 3.87 26.44
C LYS A 63 8.45 2.90 26.19
N ALA A 64 8.41 2.16 25.09
CA ALA A 64 9.44 1.18 24.74
C ALA A 64 10.80 1.84 24.42
N ARG A 65 10.78 3.10 23.97
CA ARG A 65 11.97 3.87 23.59
C ARG A 65 12.07 5.20 24.33
N SER A 66 11.75 5.20 25.61
CA SER A 66 11.73 6.41 26.44
C SER A 66 13.10 7.09 26.60
N TYR A 67 14.19 6.38 26.28
CA TYR A 67 15.55 6.90 26.29
C TYR A 67 15.89 7.77 25.07
N ASP A 68 15.05 7.79 24.03
CA ASP A 68 15.28 8.52 22.79
C ASP A 68 14.52 9.85 22.81
N GLU A 69 15.23 10.93 23.17
CA GLU A 69 14.65 12.27 23.31
C GLU A 69 14.13 12.85 21.99
N ASN A 70 14.65 12.38 20.85
CA ASN A 70 14.25 12.86 19.52
C ASN A 70 13.04 12.13 18.95
N LEU A 71 12.71 10.96 19.50
CA LEU A 71 11.62 10.11 19.01
C LEU A 71 10.26 10.82 18.92
N PRO A 72 9.80 11.61 19.92
CA PRO A 72 8.53 12.32 19.81
C PRO A 72 8.48 13.28 18.62
N ALA A 73 9.56 14.02 18.37
CA ALA A 73 9.66 14.94 17.25
C ALA A 73 9.69 14.21 15.90
N GLN A 74 10.43 13.10 15.81
CA GLN A 74 10.49 12.27 14.60
C GLN A 74 9.13 11.65 14.26
N LEU A 75 8.42 11.12 15.27
CA LEU A 75 7.07 10.57 15.09
C LEU A 75 6.09 11.64 14.62
N HIS A 76 6.12 12.82 15.25
CA HIS A 76 5.27 13.93 14.83
C HIS A 76 5.51 14.35 13.39
N SER A 77 6.77 14.55 12.99
CA SER A 77 7.10 14.91 11.61
C SER A 77 6.66 13.84 10.62
N PHE A 78 6.95 12.56 10.92
CA PHE A 78 6.54 11.44 10.08
C PHE A 78 5.02 11.37 9.88
N PHE A 79 4.24 11.43 10.97
CA PHE A 79 2.79 11.34 10.86
C PHE A 79 2.17 12.58 10.23
N THR A 80 2.75 13.76 10.47
CA THR A 80 2.32 15.00 9.81
C THR A 80 2.47 14.87 8.30
N ASP A 81 3.64 14.45 7.83
CA ASP A 81 3.90 14.24 6.41
C ASP A 81 3.02 13.14 5.82
N LEU A 82 2.86 12.03 6.52
CA LEU A 82 1.96 10.95 6.11
C LEU A 82 0.51 11.45 5.96
N SER A 83 0.03 12.27 6.89
CA SER A 83 -1.32 12.83 6.81
C SER A 83 -1.49 13.75 5.60
N ARG A 84 -0.48 14.57 5.29
CA ARG A 84 -0.47 15.45 4.11
C ARG A 84 -0.40 14.65 2.81
N MET A 85 0.45 13.61 2.76
CA MET A 85 0.55 12.70 1.62
C MET A 85 -0.79 12.04 1.32
N LEU A 86 -1.45 11.47 2.33
CA LEU A 86 -2.73 10.79 2.15
C LEU A 86 -3.88 11.75 1.87
N GLY A 87 -3.79 12.99 2.36
CA GLY A 87 -4.72 14.07 2.04
C GLY A 87 -4.50 14.71 0.67
N SER A 88 -3.48 14.30 -0.09
CA SER A 88 -3.11 14.90 -1.37
C SER A 88 -2.80 16.40 -1.27
N THR A 89 -2.28 16.86 -0.13
CA THR A 89 -1.95 18.27 0.13
C THR A 89 -0.46 18.58 -0.04
N ILE A 90 0.30 17.67 -0.66
CA ILE A 90 1.72 17.86 -0.96
C ILE A 90 1.85 18.36 -2.39
N CYS A 91 2.37 19.57 -2.55
CA CYS A 91 2.79 20.13 -3.83
C CYS A 91 4.26 19.79 -4.12
N ASP A 92 4.73 20.10 -5.33
CA ASP A 92 6.11 19.81 -5.76
C ASP A 92 7.16 20.53 -4.90
N ASP A 93 6.86 21.74 -4.41
CA ASP A 93 7.75 22.56 -3.58
C ASP A 93 7.71 22.19 -2.08
N TYR A 94 6.90 21.22 -1.68
CA TYR A 94 6.85 20.79 -0.30
C TYR A 94 8.15 20.04 0.05
N HIS A 95 8.91 20.54 1.02
CA HIS A 95 10.12 19.89 1.51
C HIS A 95 9.96 19.50 2.98
N SER A 96 10.31 18.25 3.29
CA SER A 96 10.37 17.76 4.66
C SER A 96 11.54 16.80 4.82
N PRO A 97 12.23 16.79 5.97
CA PRO A 97 13.28 15.82 6.26
C PRO A 97 12.78 14.38 6.34
N THR A 98 11.46 14.13 6.40
CA THR A 98 10.90 12.77 6.44
C THR A 98 10.41 12.25 5.09
N LEU A 99 10.46 13.10 4.06
CA LEU A 99 10.04 12.75 2.71
C LEU A 99 11.20 12.84 1.73
N GLU A 100 11.28 11.84 0.87
CA GLU A 100 12.21 11.80 -0.24
C GLU A 100 11.41 11.64 -1.54
N ARG A 101 11.69 12.49 -2.53
CA ARG A 101 11.16 12.33 -3.89
C ARG A 101 12.24 11.71 -4.74
N ILE A 102 11.99 10.48 -5.18
CA ILE A 102 12.87 9.76 -6.09
C ILE A 102 12.16 9.58 -7.44
N PRO A 103 12.88 9.66 -8.57
CA PRO A 103 12.37 9.20 -9.84
C PRO A 103 11.92 7.74 -9.73
N PHE A 104 10.82 7.40 -10.41
CA PHE A 104 10.36 6.03 -10.47
C PHE A 104 11.40 5.16 -11.19
N ASP A 105 11.72 4.02 -10.59
CA ASP A 105 12.54 2.96 -11.18
C ASP A 105 11.85 1.60 -10.94
N LEU A 106 12.23 0.56 -11.65
CA LEU A 106 11.72 -0.79 -11.43
C LEU A 106 12.43 -1.45 -10.24
N GLY A 107 11.73 -2.34 -9.52
CA GLY A 107 12.33 -3.18 -8.46
C GLY A 107 12.28 -2.64 -7.03
N TYR A 108 11.77 -1.43 -6.79
CA TYR A 108 11.58 -0.91 -5.43
C TYR A 108 10.35 -1.51 -4.71
N ILE A 109 9.39 -2.07 -5.46
CA ILE A 109 8.26 -2.85 -4.96
C ILE A 109 8.47 -4.28 -5.45
N GLU A 110 8.55 -5.23 -4.52
CA GLU A 110 8.92 -6.62 -4.84
C GLU A 110 7.69 -7.47 -5.18
N LEU A 111 6.52 -7.10 -4.66
CA LEU A 111 5.28 -7.86 -4.82
C LEU A 111 4.20 -7.02 -5.52
N PRO A 112 3.30 -7.64 -6.32
CA PRO A 112 2.24 -6.92 -7.00
C PRO A 112 1.41 -6.04 -6.05
N ILE A 113 1.04 -4.85 -6.52
CA ILE A 113 0.14 -3.92 -5.81
C ILE A 113 -1.30 -4.17 -6.20
N LEU A 114 -1.52 -4.33 -7.50
CA LEU A 114 -2.79 -4.64 -8.10
C LEU A 114 -2.67 -6.01 -8.77
N SER A 115 -3.69 -6.83 -8.63
CA SER A 115 -3.81 -8.10 -9.34
C SER A 115 -5.15 -8.13 -10.03
N GLU A 116 -5.13 -8.47 -11.31
CA GLU A 116 -6.32 -8.66 -12.13
C GLU A 116 -6.43 -10.15 -12.47
N VAL A 117 -7.63 -10.71 -12.29
CA VAL A 117 -7.88 -12.13 -12.55
C VAL A 117 -8.97 -12.24 -13.61
N ALA A 118 -8.60 -12.70 -14.80
CA ALA A 118 -9.56 -13.03 -15.85
C ALA A 118 -10.23 -14.37 -15.50
N LEU A 119 -11.53 -14.33 -15.21
CA LEU A 119 -12.28 -15.52 -14.78
C LEU A 119 -12.66 -16.45 -15.94
N THR A 120 -12.90 -15.88 -17.12
CA THR A 120 -13.34 -16.60 -18.32
C THR A 120 -12.78 -15.91 -19.56
N TRP A 121 -12.57 -16.69 -20.61
CA TRP A 121 -12.29 -16.18 -21.95
C TRP A 121 -13.58 -15.93 -22.76
N GLY A 122 -14.72 -16.40 -22.27
CA GLY A 122 -16.03 -16.19 -22.87
C GLY A 122 -16.49 -14.74 -22.76
N CYS A 123 -16.90 -14.15 -23.90
CA CYS A 123 -17.49 -12.82 -23.95
C CYS A 123 -18.61 -12.77 -25.01
N ASN A 124 -19.76 -12.22 -24.64
CA ASN A 124 -20.93 -12.12 -25.53
C ASN A 124 -20.79 -10.97 -26.57
N ILE A 125 -19.71 -10.20 -26.50
CA ILE A 125 -19.46 -9.03 -27.35
C ILE A 125 -18.14 -9.20 -28.11
N LYS A 126 -18.16 -8.88 -29.40
CA LYS A 126 -17.00 -8.96 -30.29
C LYS A 126 -16.47 -7.57 -30.65
N CYS A 127 -15.88 -6.88 -29.68
CA CYS A 127 -15.34 -5.54 -29.89
C CYS A 127 -14.16 -5.56 -30.87
N ARG A 128 -14.13 -4.61 -31.83
CA ARG A 128 -13.03 -4.48 -32.82
C ARG A 128 -11.65 -4.17 -32.19
N PHE A 129 -11.64 -3.65 -30.96
CA PHE A 129 -10.46 -3.23 -30.22
C PHE A 129 -10.09 -4.16 -29.05
N CYS A 130 -10.75 -5.33 -28.92
CA CYS A 130 -10.50 -6.22 -27.79
C CYS A 130 -9.20 -7.02 -27.98
N TYR A 131 -8.26 -6.87 -27.06
CA TYR A 131 -7.02 -7.65 -27.06
C TYR A 131 -7.27 -9.15 -26.87
N ALA A 132 -8.28 -9.54 -26.09
CA ALA A 132 -8.67 -10.93 -25.87
C ALA A 132 -9.29 -11.60 -27.13
N ALA A 133 -9.66 -10.81 -28.14
CA ALA A 133 -10.14 -11.29 -29.44
C ALA A 133 -9.05 -11.24 -30.55
N CYS A 134 -7.79 -10.93 -30.22
CA CYS A 134 -6.69 -10.92 -31.19
C CYS A 134 -6.49 -12.34 -31.74
N ARG A 135 -6.71 -12.53 -33.04
CA ARG A 135 -6.45 -13.81 -33.77
C ARG A 135 -5.00 -14.29 -33.65
N CYS A 136 -4.12 -13.32 -33.43
CA CYS A 136 -2.69 -13.43 -33.09
C CYS A 136 -2.40 -14.36 -31.89
N ILE A 137 -3.32 -14.41 -30.92
CA ILE A 137 -3.22 -15.19 -29.68
C ILE A 137 -4.24 -16.35 -29.68
N SER A 138 -5.28 -16.25 -30.51
CA SER A 138 -6.46 -17.12 -30.52
C SER A 138 -6.55 -18.09 -31.72
N GLU A 139 -5.43 -18.31 -32.42
CA GLU A 139 -5.23 -19.47 -33.29
C GLU A 139 -4.25 -20.49 -32.68
N PRO A 140 -4.64 -21.25 -31.65
CA PRO A 140 -4.38 -22.68 -31.66
C PRO A 140 -5.39 -23.35 -32.61
N GLU A 141 -4.96 -24.36 -33.36
CA GLU A 141 -5.81 -25.19 -34.25
C GLU A 141 -7.01 -25.84 -33.52
N ASP A 142 -7.07 -25.76 -32.19
CA ASP A 142 -8.09 -26.40 -31.37
C ASP A 142 -8.54 -25.48 -30.21
N LYS A 143 -9.65 -24.76 -30.40
CA LYS A 143 -10.32 -23.95 -29.36
C LYS A 143 -10.82 -24.79 -28.17
N SER A 144 -10.72 -26.12 -28.26
CA SER A 144 -11.08 -27.08 -27.23
C SER A 144 -10.05 -27.19 -26.08
N THR A 145 -8.89 -26.51 -26.18
CA THR A 145 -7.76 -26.69 -25.26
C THR A 145 -7.56 -25.59 -24.21
N LEU A 146 -8.32 -24.48 -24.26
CA LEU A 146 -8.28 -23.45 -23.21
C LEU A 146 -9.25 -23.84 -22.08
N GLU A 147 -8.79 -24.73 -21.20
CA GLU A 147 -9.55 -25.13 -20.01
C GLU A 147 -9.73 -23.92 -19.07
N GLU A 148 -10.99 -23.62 -18.73
CA GLU A 148 -11.29 -22.63 -17.70
C GLU A 148 -10.95 -23.17 -16.32
N LEU A 149 -10.46 -22.29 -15.44
CA LEU A 149 -10.22 -22.67 -14.05
C LEU A 149 -11.53 -23.02 -13.35
N SER A 150 -11.52 -24.13 -12.61
CA SER A 150 -12.62 -24.44 -11.72
C SER A 150 -12.74 -23.37 -10.63
N THR A 151 -13.94 -23.24 -10.02
CA THR A 151 -14.13 -22.34 -8.87
C THR A 151 -13.13 -22.60 -7.74
N LYS A 152 -12.73 -23.86 -7.54
CA LYS A 152 -11.74 -24.26 -6.53
C LYS A 152 -10.36 -23.68 -6.86
N ASP A 153 -9.97 -23.74 -8.13
CA ASP A 153 -8.67 -23.25 -8.57
C ASP A 153 -8.60 -21.72 -8.55
N VAL A 154 -9.68 -21.04 -8.94
CA VAL A 154 -9.77 -19.58 -8.79
C VAL A 154 -9.64 -19.19 -7.32
N LYS A 155 -10.34 -19.87 -6.40
CA LYS A 155 -10.19 -19.61 -4.95
C LYS A 155 -8.76 -19.86 -4.46
N ARG A 156 -8.06 -20.86 -4.99
CA ARG A 156 -6.64 -21.09 -4.69
C ARG A 156 -5.78 -19.92 -5.15
N VAL A 157 -5.99 -19.40 -6.35
CA VAL A 157 -5.28 -18.20 -6.85
C VAL A 157 -5.59 -16.99 -5.96
N LEU A 158 -6.86 -16.76 -5.61
CA LEU A 158 -7.26 -15.69 -4.71
C LEU A 158 -6.59 -15.79 -3.33
N ASN A 159 -6.36 -17.00 -2.82
CA ASN A 159 -5.64 -17.21 -1.55
C ASN A 159 -4.12 -16.98 -1.65
N ILE A 160 -3.53 -17.04 -2.85
CA ILE A 160 -2.12 -16.74 -3.07
C ILE A 160 -1.89 -15.22 -3.11
N ILE A 161 -2.84 -14.48 -3.70
CA ILE A 161 -2.72 -13.03 -3.89
C ILE A 161 -3.27 -12.19 -2.72
N ARG A 162 -4.05 -12.77 -1.81
CA ARG A 162 -4.61 -12.11 -0.61
C ARG A 162 -3.68 -12.26 0.59
#